data_AF-A0A834MEX3-F1
#
_entry.id   AF-A0A834MEX3-F1
#
_cell.length_a   1.000
_cell.length_b   1.000
_cell.length_c   1.000
_cell.angle_alpha   90.00
_cell.angle_beta   90.00
_cell.angle_gamma   90.00
#
_symmetry.space_group_name_H-M   'P 1'
#
loop_
_entity.id
_entity.type
_entity.pdbx_description
1 polymer ?
#
loop_
_entity_poly.entity_id
_entity_poly.type
_entity_poly.pdbx_seq_one_letter_code
_entity_poly.pdbx_strand_id
1 'polypeptide(L)'
;TRNLLDPSIGCSNVKIEKCRVMDSKMRPLWVVFDNSDPLGQDVYLIFKNGDDLRQDMLTLQMLKIMDGLWKREGLDLRLPLFAQHFLDRMLVIKLATKI
;
A
#
# COMPACT_ATOMS: atom_id res chain seq x y z
N THR A 1 -10.63 -4.73 13.22
CA THR A 1 -11.31 -3.59 12.55
C THR A 1 -10.98 -3.66 11.07
N ARG A 2 -11.94 -3.60 10.13
CA ARG A 2 -11.62 -3.75 8.69
C ARG A 2 -10.74 -2.58 8.22
N ASN A 3 -9.73 -2.84 7.38
CA ASN A 3 -8.95 -1.77 6.77
C ASN A 3 -9.83 -1.04 5.74
N LEU A 4 -9.79 0.29 5.74
CA LEU A 4 -10.61 1.15 4.86
C LEU A 4 -10.19 1.08 3.38
N LEU A 5 -9.04 0.48 3.09
CA LEU A 5 -8.44 0.45 1.76
C LEU A 5 -8.69 -0.90 1.11
N ASP A 6 -8.48 -2.01 1.81
CA ASP A 6 -8.89 -3.34 1.36
C ASP A 6 -9.81 -3.97 2.40
N PRO A 7 -11.13 -4.06 2.15
CA PRO A 7 -12.09 -4.65 3.07
C PRO A 7 -11.82 -6.13 3.38
N SER A 8 -11.05 -6.82 2.51
CA SER A 8 -10.64 -8.21 2.70
C SER A 8 -9.50 -8.37 3.70
N ILE A 9 -8.75 -7.29 3.99
CA ILE A 9 -7.65 -7.28 4.96
C ILE A 9 -8.15 -6.67 6.27
N GLY A 10 -8.22 -7.48 7.33
CA GLY A 10 -8.47 -6.99 8.67
C GLY A 10 -7.19 -6.46 9.32
N CYS A 11 -7.25 -5.27 9.92
CA CYS A 11 -6.21 -4.78 10.83
C CYS A 11 -6.69 -4.93 12.28
N SER A 12 -5.83 -5.43 13.16
CA SER A 12 -6.16 -5.56 14.60
C SER A 12 -5.49 -4.46 15.42
N ASN A 13 -4.22 -4.63 15.80
CA ASN A 13 -3.49 -3.69 16.65
C ASN A 13 -2.42 -2.92 15.89
N VAL A 14 -2.03 -1.75 16.39
CA VAL A 14 -0.87 -1.00 15.88
C VAL A 14 0.40 -1.50 16.57
N LYS A 15 1.42 -1.84 15.78
CA LYS A 15 2.77 -2.21 16.24
C LYS A 15 3.64 -0.97 16.38
N ILE A 16 3.48 -0.26 17.50
CA ILE A 16 4.10 1.06 17.76
C ILE A 16 5.62 0.99 17.59
N GLU A 17 6.26 -0.08 18.03
CA GLU A 17 7.70 -0.31 17.94
C GLU A 17 8.23 -0.38 16.50
N LYS A 18 7.36 -0.67 15.52
CA LYS A 18 7.71 -0.66 14.09
C LYS A 18 7.25 0.60 13.37
N CYS A 19 6.47 1.45 14.03
CA CYS A 19 6.03 2.73 13.48
C CYS A 19 7.17 3.75 13.53
N ARG A 20 7.25 4.62 12.52
CA ARG A 20 8.25 5.70 12.50
C ARG A 20 7.79 6.89 11.67
N VAL A 21 8.34 8.06 11.98
CA VAL A 21 8.26 9.23 11.10
C VAL A 21 9.39 9.13 10.08
N MET A 22 9.10 9.27 8.80
CA MET A 22 10.13 9.26 7.75
C MET A 22 10.74 10.66 7.59
N ASP A 23 11.99 10.73 7.14
CA ASP A 23 12.76 11.99 7.10
C ASP A 23 12.55 12.86 5.85
N SER A 24 11.55 12.55 5.01
CA SER A 24 11.22 13.39 3.86
C SER A 24 10.51 14.69 4.26
N LYS A 25 10.43 15.65 3.33
CA LYS A 25 9.92 17.03 3.55
C LYS A 25 8.61 17.09 4.33
N MET A 26 7.65 16.23 4.00
CA MET A 26 6.32 16.20 4.62
C MET A 26 6.20 15.24 5.81
N ARG A 27 7.33 14.66 6.27
CA ARG A 27 7.44 13.81 7.46
C ARG A 27 6.33 12.75 7.55
N PRO A 28 6.16 11.89 6.52
CA PRO A 28 5.06 10.94 6.51
C PRO A 28 5.21 9.89 7.61
N LEU A 29 4.06 9.38 8.07
CA LEU A 29 3.99 8.39 9.14
C LEU A 29 3.99 6.99 8.52
N TRP A 30 4.99 6.20 8.86
CA TRP A 30 5.01 4.76 8.63
C TRP A 30 4.28 4.09 9.79
N VAL A 31 3.11 3.51 9.51
CA VAL A 31 2.26 2.84 10.50
C VAL A 31 2.20 1.36 10.17
N VAL A 32 2.40 0.51 11.18
CA VAL A 32 2.37 -0.93 11.05
C VAL A 32 1.24 -1.50 11.89
N PHE A 33 0.44 -2.37 11.29
CA PHE A 33 -0.64 -3.08 11.98
C PHE A 33 -0.41 -4.58 11.96
N ASP A 34 -0.90 -5.24 13.00
CA ASP A 34 -1.15 -6.67 12.98
C ASP A 34 -2.23 -7.01 11.96
N ASN A 35 -1.98 -8.11 11.23
CA ASN A 35 -3.00 -8.72 10.41
C ASN A 35 -4.03 -9.41 11.31
N SER A 36 -5.31 -9.30 10.95
CA SER A 36 -6.36 -10.05 11.64
C SER A 36 -6.34 -11.54 11.28
N ASP A 37 -5.72 -11.90 10.15
CA ASP A 37 -5.37 -13.28 9.85
C ASP A 37 -4.12 -13.68 10.66
N PRO A 38 -4.18 -14.69 11.54
CA PRO A 38 -3.04 -15.17 12.32
C PRO A 38 -1.86 -15.66 11.47
N LEU A 39 -2.12 -16.09 10.23
CA LEU A 39 -1.09 -16.51 9.27
C LEU A 39 -0.68 -15.36 8.33
N GLY A 40 -1.36 -14.22 8.42
CA GLY A 40 -1.13 -13.05 7.60
C GLY A 40 0.07 -12.23 8.09
N GLN A 41 0.75 -11.58 7.15
CA GLN A 41 1.85 -10.66 7.44
C GLN A 41 1.33 -9.30 7.90
N ASP A 42 2.17 -8.61 8.67
CA ASP A 42 1.96 -7.22 9.10
C ASP A 42 1.50 -6.34 7.93
N VAL A 43 0.54 -5.46 8.20
CA VAL A 43 0.00 -4.52 7.23
C VAL A 43 0.72 -3.19 7.40
N TYR A 44 1.35 -2.71 6.33
CA TYR A 44 2.13 -1.48 6.34
C TYR A 44 1.40 -0.35 5.63
N LEU A 45 1.37 0.82 6.26
CA LEU A 45 0.72 2.02 5.75
C LEU A 45 1.67 3.19 5.81
N ILE A 46 1.62 4.03 4.77
CA ILE A 46 2.23 5.34 4.77
C ILE A 46 1.10 6.36 4.79
N PHE A 47 0.98 7.06 5.91
CA PHE A 47 0.10 8.19 6.02
C PHE A 47 0.86 9.46 5.66
N LYS A 48 0.36 10.15 4.63
CA LYS A 48 0.95 11.40 4.13
C LYS A 48 -0.05 12.52 4.34
N ASN A 49 0.29 13.47 5.19
CA ASN A 49 -0.53 14.68 5.36
C ASN A 49 0.08 15.84 4.58
N GLY A 50 -0.73 16.47 3.73
CA GLY A 50 -0.32 17.66 2.95
C GLY A 50 0.29 17.36 1.58
N ASP A 51 0.52 16.09 1.24
CA ASP A 51 0.77 15.66 -0.14
C ASP A 51 -0.57 15.46 -0.86
N ASP A 52 -0.70 15.98 -2.08
CA ASP A 52 -1.79 15.65 -2.99
C ASP A 52 -1.42 14.40 -3.79
N LEU A 53 -1.99 13.27 -3.42
CA LEU A 53 -1.67 11.97 -4.00
C LEU A 53 -2.49 11.62 -5.25
N ARG A 54 -3.35 12.53 -5.73
CA ARG A 54 -4.25 12.24 -6.86
C ARG A 54 -3.49 11.92 -8.15
N GLN A 55 -2.37 12.59 -8.39
CA GLN A 55 -1.53 12.33 -9.56
C GLN A 55 -0.83 10.97 -9.46
N ASP A 56 -0.22 10.67 -8.31
CA ASP A 56 0.43 9.37 -8.07
C ASP A 56 -0.57 8.21 -8.23
N MET A 57 -1.78 8.39 -7.70
CA MET A 57 -2.88 7.43 -7.82
C MET A 57 -3.23 7.14 -9.29
N LEU A 58 -3.36 8.19 -10.12
CA LEU A 58 -3.66 8.03 -11.54
C LEU A 58 -2.51 7.30 -12.27
N THR A 59 -1.26 7.67 -11.99
CA THR A 59 -0.09 7.02 -12.60
C THR A 59 -0.07 5.52 -12.30
N LEU A 60 -0.34 5.13 -11.06
CA LEU A 60 -0.34 3.73 -10.65
C LEU A 60 -1.52 2.94 -11.23
N GLN A 61 -2.69 3.57 -11.36
CA GLN A 61 -3.82 2.98 -12.08
C GLN A 61 -3.49 2.71 -13.55
N MET A 62 -2.82 3.65 -14.22
CA MET A 62 -2.37 3.46 -15.59
C MET A 62 -1.37 2.30 -15.71
N LEU A 63 -0.39 2.21 -14.80
CA LEU A 63 0.55 1.08 -14.76
C LEU A 63 -0.16 -0.28 -14.58
N LYS A 64 -1.22 -0.33 -13.76
CA LYS A 64 -2.02 -1.55 -13.59
C LYS A 64 -2.76 -1.95 -14.86
N ILE A 65 -3.29 -0.97 -15.61
CA ILE A 65 -3.91 -1.22 -16.92
C ILE A 65 -2.86 -1.75 -17.90
N MET A 66 -1.70 -1.10 -17.97
CA MET A 66 -0.60 -1.52 -18.85
C MET A 66 -0.11 -2.94 -18.56
N ASP A 67 0.10 -3.28 -17.28
CA ASP A 67 0.48 -4.63 -16.86
C ASP A 67 -0.54 -5.69 -17.30
N GLY A 68 -1.84 -5.38 -17.18
CA GLY A 68 -2.90 -6.26 -17.67
C GLY A 68 -2.88 -6.44 -19.19
N LEU A 69 -2.59 -5.38 -19.95
CA LEU A 69 -2.46 -5.45 -21.40
C LEU A 69 -1.24 -6.27 -21.83
N TRP A 70 -0.08 -6.02 -21.25
CA TRP A 70 1.14 -6.76 -21.58
C TRP A 70 1.03 -8.25 -21.25
N LYS A 71 0.46 -8.60 -20.09
CA LYS A 71 0.24 -10.00 -19.71
C LYS A 71 -0.70 -10.72 -20.68
N ARG A 72 -1.72 -10.04 -21.20
CA ARG A 72 -2.64 -10.61 -22.22
C ARG A 72 -1.91 -10.94 -23.52
N GLU A 73 -0.89 -10.17 -23.86
CA GLU A 73 -0.02 -10.41 -25.02
C GLU A 73 1.15 -11.34 -24.71
N GLY A 74 1.16 -12.00 -23.54
CA GLY A 74 2.20 -12.94 -23.12
C GLY A 74 3.49 -12.28 -22.60
N LEU A 75 3.49 -10.97 -22.38
CA LEU A 75 4.61 -10.22 -21.82
C LEU A 75 4.40 -9.96 -20.32
N ASP A 76 5.05 -10.75 -19.46
CA ASP A 76 5.08 -10.51 -18.01
C ASP A 76 6.36 -9.76 -17.60
N LEU A 77 6.22 -8.44 -17.39
CA LEU A 77 7.31 -7.59 -16.92
C LEU A 77 7.57 -7.72 -15.42
N ARG A 78 6.78 -8.52 -14.69
CA ARG A 78 6.88 -8.73 -13.23
C ARG A 78 6.88 -7.40 -12.46
N LEU A 79 6.02 -6.47 -12.88
CA LEU A 79 5.89 -5.19 -12.19
C LEU A 79 5.41 -5.42 -10.76
N PRO A 80 6.11 -4.87 -9.74
CA PRO A 80 5.66 -4.90 -8.36
C PRO A 80 4.53 -3.87 -8.18
N LEU A 81 3.37 -4.17 -8.75
CA LEU A 81 2.17 -3.37 -8.58
C LEU A 81 1.68 -3.56 -7.15
N PHE A 82 2.05 -2.64 -6.28
CA PHE A 82 1.52 -2.60 -4.92
C PHE A 82 0.00 -2.45 -5.00
N ALA A 83 -0.73 -3.28 -4.24
CA ALA A 83 -2.18 -3.16 -4.10
C ALA A 83 -2.48 -1.88 -3.30
N GLN A 84 -2.39 -0.74 -3.96
CA GLN A 84 -2.73 0.54 -3.38
C GLN A 84 -4.21 0.75 -3.60
N HIS A 85 -4.98 0.50 -2.56
CA HIS A 85 -6.26 1.14 -2.43
C HIS A 85 -5.97 2.49 -1.76
N PHE A 86 -6.45 3.56 -2.36
CA PHE A 86 -6.18 4.93 -1.95
C PHE A 86 -7.45 5.54 -1.36
N LEU A 87 -7.31 6.13 -0.17
CA LEU A 87 -8.16 7.23 0.27
C LEU A 87 -7.31 8.50 0.10
N ASP A 88 -7.95 9.66 -0.14
CA ASP A 88 -7.32 10.93 -0.57
C ASP A 88 -5.98 11.33 0.10
N ARG A 89 -5.66 10.81 1.30
CA ARG A 89 -4.43 11.12 2.06
C ARG A 89 -3.65 9.89 2.56
N MET A 90 -4.07 8.67 2.19
CA MET A 90 -3.49 7.44 2.73
C MET A 90 -3.05 6.51 1.61
N LEU A 91 -1.75 6.21 1.61
CA LEU A 91 -1.14 5.23 0.72
C LEU A 91 -0.87 3.95 1.53
N VAL A 92 -1.62 2.89 1.24
CA VAL A 92 -1.27 1.54 1.72
C VAL A 92 -0.20 0.97 0.83
N ILE A 93 0.95 0.62 1.41
CA ILE A 93 1.92 -0.25 0.74
C ILE A 93 1.74 -1.63 1.35
N LYS A 94 1.05 -2.52 0.64
CA LYS A 94 1.18 -3.95 0.94
C LYS A 94 2.59 -4.35 0.52
N LEU A 95 3.51 -4.47 1.47
CA LEU A 95 4.80 -5.09 1.21
C LEU A 95 4.51 -6.55 0.85
N ALA A 96 4.57 -6.86 -0.44
CA ALA A 96 4.70 -8.24 -0.87
C ALA A 96 6.00 -8.77 -0.27
N THR A 97 5.91 -9.96 0.31
CA THR A 97 7.00 -10.62 1.01
C THR A 97 8.25 -10.68 0.13
N LYS A 98 9.43 -10.53 0.76
CA LYS A 98 10.72 -10.93 0.20
C LYS A 98 10.58 -12.24 -0.57
N ILE A 99 10.99 -12.24 -1.83
CA ILE A 99 11.57 -13.44 -2.46
C ILE A 99 12.97 -13.61 -1.84
#